data_AF-A0A2E5ENW9-F1
#
_entry.id   AF-A0A2E5ENW9-F1
#
_cell.length_a   1.000
_cell.length_b   1.000
_cell.length_c   1.000
_cell.angle_alpha   90.00
_cell.angle_beta   90.00
_cell.angle_gamma   90.00
#
_symmetry.space_group_name_H-M   'P 1'
#
loop_
_entity.id
_entity.type
_entity.pdbx_description
1 polymer ?
#
loop_
_entity_poly.entity_id
_entity_poly.type
_entity_poly.pdbx_seq_one_letter_code
_entity_poly.pdbx_strand_id
1 'polypeptide(L)'
;MPAEQTDAQPAVNPRKRWMRVGLVMFSSIASLALCELIVRFARLAPPAKGIWLDDPESFYVPSSNPILGHEIKSSFQSSFPSGDASSNEHGLRDPDRPIAKPAEVRRILLLGDSVVEGIAHVADDDTISRSLERLYEDGTTEVFNFGTSGYCTMGEVELLEEKGLRLSPDVVVLVFVNNDFQNFNSEQTLAARIDRPEAVKHLFLASDFFRFCSLRLNWFGFADEANPLQFNTAAIGENNVVEGMARLKELALRYRFKVLVAVWPTFNNDGIIDAPIMPGTADDVVAVRLAQMNGLPALRLSAAFQAHHHSTGGDGNPRVNYTAHGDGMHPNRLGGEVAAQALKQVIDGGLPAARRVYTPEDREAVAAARMLGGNLRELQITGPERVFKSLLGQCREEEAVAYLKQLLEEDPNHYFANYGLARFWIARGHTDRAVPLLTRATELQPDNVTNAFLLANAMVSLDRAQEAMAVLDGIIKRTRPTPALHYSIAQSAMAVKDWPAAEQHMNATLELDPQFGDARQQLELIRRTGSGSTGPPPR
;
A
#
# COMPACT_ATOMS: atom_id res chain seq x y z
N MET A 1 -38.11 -76.76 11.93
CA MET A 1 -37.05 -76.12 11.12
C MET A 1 -37.68 -75.58 9.84
N PRO A 2 -37.70 -74.26 9.62
CA PRO A 2 -37.74 -73.69 8.28
C PRO A 2 -36.41 -72.97 7.96
N ALA A 3 -36.06 -73.00 6.67
CA ALA A 3 -34.77 -72.68 6.11
C ALA A 3 -34.39 -71.18 6.18
N GLU A 4 -33.12 -70.92 6.48
CA GLU A 4 -32.44 -69.64 6.22
C GLU A 4 -32.41 -69.38 4.70
N GLN A 5 -33.15 -68.36 4.24
CA GLN A 5 -32.89 -67.72 2.96
C GLN A 5 -31.75 -66.73 3.16
N THR A 6 -30.54 -67.09 2.72
CA THR A 6 -29.43 -66.15 2.56
C THR A 6 -29.74 -65.20 1.41
N ASP A 7 -30.07 -63.95 1.74
CA ASP A 7 -30.19 -62.84 0.81
C ASP A 7 -28.81 -62.53 0.19
N ALA A 8 -28.62 -62.92 -1.08
CA ALA A 8 -27.43 -62.57 -1.84
C ALA A 8 -27.47 -61.07 -2.17
N GLN A 9 -26.54 -60.28 -1.61
CA GLN A 9 -26.37 -58.88 -1.99
C GLN A 9 -26.14 -58.78 -3.52
N PRO A 10 -26.88 -57.91 -4.23
CA PRO A 10 -26.76 -57.83 -5.68
C PRO A 10 -25.37 -57.35 -6.08
N ALA A 11 -24.68 -58.14 -6.91
CA ALA A 11 -23.37 -57.83 -7.44
C ALA A 11 -23.39 -56.45 -8.15
N VAL A 12 -22.54 -55.54 -7.69
CA VAL A 12 -22.42 -54.19 -8.26
C VAL A 12 -22.01 -54.29 -9.73
N ASN A 13 -22.91 -53.91 -10.65
CA ASN A 13 -22.64 -53.94 -12.08
C ASN A 13 -21.45 -53.02 -12.41
N PRO A 14 -20.31 -53.56 -12.91
CA PRO A 14 -19.09 -52.80 -13.11
C PRO A 14 -19.28 -51.64 -14.12
N ARG A 15 -20.18 -51.78 -15.11
CA ARG A 15 -20.51 -50.69 -16.05
C ARG A 15 -21.21 -49.52 -15.35
N LYS A 16 -22.16 -49.81 -14.45
CA LYS A 16 -22.83 -48.76 -13.66
C LYS A 16 -21.86 -48.06 -12.70
N ARG A 17 -20.87 -48.79 -12.17
CA ARG A 17 -19.81 -48.22 -11.33
C ARG A 17 -18.93 -47.26 -12.14
N TRP A 18 -18.43 -47.66 -13.31
CA TRP A 18 -17.63 -46.80 -14.17
C TRP A 18 -18.40 -45.59 -14.70
N MET A 19 -19.68 -45.74 -15.00
CA MET A 19 -20.55 -44.62 -15.40
C MET A 19 -20.72 -43.60 -14.28
N ARG A 20 -20.89 -44.04 -13.03
CA ARG A 20 -20.95 -43.14 -11.86
C ARG A 20 -19.63 -42.43 -11.63
N VAL A 21 -18.50 -43.14 -11.74
CA VAL A 21 -17.16 -42.52 -11.67
C VAL A 21 -17.00 -41.48 -12.77
N GLY A 22 -17.38 -41.80 -14.01
CA GLY A 22 -17.33 -40.87 -15.13
C GLY A 22 -18.20 -39.63 -14.92
N LEU A 23 -19.42 -39.80 -14.37
CA LEU A 23 -20.31 -38.68 -14.07
C LEU A 23 -19.75 -37.78 -12.96
N VAL A 24 -19.19 -38.36 -11.90
CA VAL A 24 -18.53 -37.60 -10.83
C VAL A 24 -17.35 -36.81 -11.41
N MET A 25 -16.47 -37.47 -12.16
CA MET A 25 -15.32 -36.81 -12.81
C MET A 25 -15.75 -35.65 -13.71
N PHE A 26 -16.76 -35.88 -14.57
CA PHE A 26 -17.29 -34.84 -15.45
C PHE A 26 -17.89 -33.68 -14.66
N SER A 27 -18.70 -33.96 -13.64
CA SER A 27 -19.33 -32.93 -12.81
C SER A 27 -18.30 -32.10 -12.04
N SER A 28 -17.21 -32.72 -11.54
CA SER A 28 -16.12 -32.03 -10.88
C SER A 28 -15.36 -31.13 -11.85
N ILE A 29 -15.02 -31.61 -13.05
CA ILE A 29 -14.35 -30.81 -14.08
C ILE A 29 -15.23 -29.63 -14.51
N ALA A 30 -16.52 -29.87 -14.75
CA ALA A 30 -17.47 -28.82 -15.13
C ALA A 30 -17.61 -27.76 -14.03
N SER A 31 -17.63 -28.17 -12.76
CA SER A 31 -17.70 -27.25 -11.61
C SER A 31 -16.43 -26.40 -11.48
N LEU A 32 -15.25 -27.01 -11.63
CA LEU A 32 -13.98 -26.28 -11.61
C LEU A 32 -13.88 -25.29 -12.78
N ALA A 33 -14.31 -25.67 -13.98
CA ALA A 33 -14.34 -24.79 -15.13
C ALA A 33 -15.30 -23.60 -14.92
N LEU A 34 -16.47 -23.85 -14.32
CA LEU A 34 -17.39 -22.77 -13.96
C LEU A 34 -16.79 -21.81 -12.93
N CYS A 35 -16.09 -22.33 -11.90
CA CYS A 35 -15.40 -21.51 -10.92
C CYS A 35 -14.29 -20.66 -11.54
N GLU A 36 -13.50 -21.24 -12.45
CA GLU A 36 -12.49 -20.52 -13.24
C GLU A 36 -13.12 -19.38 -14.05
N LEU A 37 -14.22 -19.63 -14.76
CA LEU A 37 -14.92 -18.61 -15.53
C LEU A 37 -15.46 -17.48 -14.64
N ILE A 38 -16.06 -17.81 -13.49
CA ILE A 38 -16.57 -16.83 -12.54
C ILE A 38 -15.43 -15.94 -12.03
N VAL A 39 -14.33 -16.55 -11.55
CA VAL A 39 -13.20 -15.79 -11.00
C VAL A 39 -12.51 -14.94 -12.07
N ARG A 40 -12.32 -15.47 -13.29
CA ARG A 40 -11.73 -14.73 -14.43
C ARG A 40 -12.60 -13.53 -14.81
N PHE A 41 -13.89 -13.75 -15.00
CA PHE A 41 -14.80 -12.70 -15.47
C PHE A 41 -14.99 -11.60 -14.41
N ALA A 42 -15.14 -12.00 -13.15
CA ALA A 42 -15.25 -11.06 -12.03
C ALA A 42 -13.90 -10.49 -11.57
N ARG A 43 -12.78 -10.91 -12.18
CA ARG A 43 -11.40 -10.49 -11.85
C ARG A 43 -11.09 -10.59 -10.36
N LEU A 44 -11.55 -11.67 -9.72
CA LEU A 44 -11.44 -11.85 -8.26
C LEU A 44 -10.03 -12.30 -7.84
N ALA A 45 -9.32 -13.00 -8.72
CA ALA A 45 -7.94 -13.39 -8.50
C ALA A 45 -7.01 -12.17 -8.56
N PRO A 46 -6.07 -12.03 -7.61
CA PRO A 46 -4.99 -11.06 -7.77
C PRO A 46 -4.26 -11.30 -9.11
N PRO A 47 -3.89 -10.25 -9.85
CA PRO A 47 -3.08 -10.43 -11.04
C PRO A 47 -1.72 -11.01 -10.60
N ALA A 48 -1.27 -12.09 -11.26
CA ALA A 48 0.09 -12.59 -11.10
C ALA A 48 1.10 -11.81 -11.98
N LYS A 49 0.67 -10.68 -12.54
CA LYS A 49 1.48 -9.84 -13.44
C LYS A 49 2.30 -8.84 -12.62
N GLY A 50 3.20 -9.36 -11.81
CA GLY A 50 4.44 -8.64 -11.51
C GLY A 50 5.46 -9.09 -12.56
N ILE A 51 6.45 -8.24 -12.83
CA ILE A 51 7.67 -8.54 -13.59
C ILE A 51 7.87 -10.05 -13.84
N TRP A 52 7.92 -10.46 -15.12
CA TRP A 52 7.95 -11.87 -15.53
C TRP A 52 9.31 -12.52 -15.25
N LEU A 53 9.73 -12.62 -13.99
CA LEU A 53 11.10 -13.02 -13.60
C LEU A 53 11.57 -14.38 -14.17
N ASP A 54 10.63 -15.27 -14.53
CA ASP A 54 10.91 -16.58 -15.12
C ASP A 54 10.82 -16.59 -16.67
N ASP A 55 10.43 -15.47 -17.30
CA ASP A 55 10.38 -15.30 -18.76
C ASP A 55 11.77 -14.91 -19.30
N PRO A 56 12.35 -15.66 -20.26
CA PRO A 56 13.60 -15.29 -20.90
C PRO A 56 13.61 -13.88 -21.52
N GLU A 57 12.44 -13.38 -21.92
CA GLU A 57 12.24 -12.05 -22.50
C GLU A 57 11.92 -10.97 -21.45
N SER A 58 11.91 -11.33 -20.16
CA SER A 58 11.79 -10.35 -19.09
C SER A 58 13.02 -9.48 -19.01
N PHE A 59 12.77 -8.18 -18.86
CA PHE A 59 13.80 -7.18 -18.61
C PHE A 59 14.44 -7.32 -17.21
N TYR A 60 13.88 -8.16 -16.36
CA TYR A 60 14.32 -8.34 -14.98
C TYR A 60 14.58 -9.81 -14.64
N VAL A 61 15.41 -10.01 -13.62
CA VAL A 61 15.79 -11.31 -13.07
C VAL A 61 15.66 -11.30 -11.55
N PRO A 62 15.47 -12.46 -10.89
CA PRO A 62 15.50 -12.55 -9.43
C PRO A 62 16.83 -12.06 -8.85
N SER A 63 16.78 -11.32 -7.75
CA SER A 63 17.97 -10.94 -7.00
C SER A 63 18.25 -11.91 -5.86
N SER A 64 19.52 -12.21 -5.63
CA SER A 64 19.95 -12.90 -4.42
C SER A 64 19.96 -11.99 -3.18
N ASN A 65 19.98 -10.66 -3.38
CA ASN A 65 19.87 -9.71 -2.29
C ASN A 65 18.41 -9.70 -1.81
N PRO A 66 18.15 -10.03 -0.52
CA PRO A 66 16.81 -10.12 0.00
C PRO A 66 16.04 -8.80 -0.14
N ILE A 67 16.68 -7.66 0.16
CA ILE A 67 16.04 -6.34 0.14
C ILE A 67 15.63 -5.95 -1.28
N LEU A 68 16.44 -6.27 -2.29
CA LEU A 68 16.14 -5.98 -3.70
C LEU A 68 15.05 -6.91 -4.23
N GLY A 69 15.24 -8.22 -4.09
CA GLY A 69 14.32 -9.26 -4.56
C GLY A 69 14.28 -9.49 -6.07
N HIS A 70 14.45 -8.46 -6.89
CA HIS A 70 14.62 -8.52 -8.35
C HIS A 70 15.59 -7.45 -8.81
N GLU A 71 16.16 -7.58 -10.00
CA GLU A 71 17.08 -6.62 -10.60
C GLU A 71 16.85 -6.55 -12.13
N ILE A 72 17.27 -5.47 -12.76
CA ILE A 72 17.34 -5.38 -14.22
C ILE A 72 18.36 -6.40 -14.74
N LYS A 73 17.97 -7.16 -15.75
CA LYS A 73 18.80 -8.14 -16.45
C LYS A 73 19.96 -7.42 -17.14
N SER A 74 21.19 -7.92 -17.00
CA SER A 74 22.37 -7.33 -17.65
C SER A 74 22.39 -7.59 -19.16
N SER A 75 22.92 -6.64 -19.93
CA SER A 75 23.14 -6.75 -21.39
C SER A 75 21.89 -7.20 -22.14
N PHE A 76 20.74 -6.62 -21.78
CA PHE A 76 19.45 -6.99 -22.33
C PHE A 76 18.88 -5.87 -23.19
N GLN A 77 18.15 -6.23 -24.24
CA GLN A 77 17.49 -5.28 -25.12
C GLN A 77 16.12 -5.80 -25.51
N SER A 78 15.11 -4.94 -25.46
CA SER A 78 13.75 -5.25 -25.90
C SER A 78 13.07 -3.99 -26.46
N SER A 79 12.15 -4.21 -27.40
CA SER A 79 11.31 -3.15 -27.97
C SER A 79 9.95 -3.16 -27.29
N PHE A 80 9.60 -2.05 -26.65
CA PHE A 80 8.29 -1.84 -26.02
C PHE A 80 7.44 -0.88 -26.86
N PRO A 81 6.10 -0.84 -26.67
CA PRO A 81 5.26 0.17 -27.31
C PRO A 81 5.68 1.62 -26.98
N SER A 82 6.35 1.82 -25.84
CA SER A 82 6.94 3.09 -25.38
C SER A 82 8.26 3.46 -26.08
N GLY A 83 8.89 2.52 -26.79
CA GLY A 83 10.19 2.66 -27.42
C GLY A 83 11.16 1.54 -27.04
N ASP A 84 12.37 1.62 -27.58
CA ASP A 84 13.41 0.66 -27.27
C ASP A 84 13.93 0.88 -25.84
N ALA A 85 14.17 -0.23 -25.14
CA ALA A 85 14.80 -0.23 -23.83
C ALA A 85 15.96 -1.22 -23.77
N SER A 86 17.07 -0.77 -23.22
CA SER A 86 18.30 -1.56 -23.07
C SER A 86 18.93 -1.41 -21.71
N SER A 87 19.75 -2.39 -21.33
CA SER A 87 20.55 -2.38 -20.12
C SER A 87 22.01 -2.71 -20.40
N ASN A 88 22.91 -2.08 -19.66
CA ASN A 88 24.34 -2.34 -19.74
C ASN A 88 24.76 -3.66 -19.06
N GLU A 89 26.04 -3.99 -19.15
CA GLU A 89 26.63 -5.17 -18.50
C GLU A 89 26.48 -5.21 -16.96
N HIS A 90 26.10 -4.09 -16.34
CA HIS A 90 25.88 -3.97 -14.90
C HIS A 90 24.40 -4.12 -14.49
N GLY A 91 23.51 -4.32 -15.46
CA GLY A 91 22.07 -4.36 -15.21
C GLY A 91 21.54 -3.00 -14.78
N LEU A 92 21.94 -1.95 -15.48
CA LEU A 92 21.39 -0.60 -15.35
C LEU A 92 20.85 -0.15 -16.72
N ARG A 93 19.76 0.61 -16.72
CA ARG A 93 19.18 1.21 -17.93
C ARG A 93 19.95 2.45 -18.38
N ASP A 94 21.23 2.26 -18.70
CA ASP A 94 22.20 3.30 -19.07
C ASP A 94 23.21 2.69 -20.07
N PRO A 95 23.95 3.48 -20.87
CA PRO A 95 25.02 2.96 -21.71
C PRO A 95 26.12 2.24 -20.89
N ASP A 96 26.90 1.40 -21.56
CA ASP A 96 28.10 0.79 -20.95
C ASP A 96 29.14 1.88 -20.63
N ARG A 97 29.60 1.88 -19.37
CA ARG A 97 30.57 2.85 -18.84
C ARG A 97 31.54 2.16 -17.89
N PRO A 98 32.81 2.63 -17.81
CA PRO A 98 33.78 2.02 -16.92
C PRO A 98 33.41 2.22 -15.44
N ILE A 99 33.59 1.20 -14.61
CA ILE A 99 33.42 1.33 -13.16
C ILE A 99 34.40 2.33 -12.57
N ALA A 100 35.67 2.26 -12.99
CA ALA A 100 36.66 3.25 -12.61
C ALA A 100 36.27 4.62 -13.19
N LYS A 101 36.12 5.60 -12.31
CA LYS A 101 35.74 6.96 -12.68
C LYS A 101 36.86 7.63 -13.48
N PRO A 102 36.61 8.09 -14.72
CA PRO A 102 37.61 8.85 -15.47
C PRO A 102 38.00 10.14 -14.74
N ALA A 103 39.22 10.62 -14.99
CA ALA A 103 39.66 11.91 -14.47
C ALA A 103 38.75 13.04 -15.02
N GLU A 104 38.49 14.05 -14.18
CA GLU A 104 37.67 15.23 -14.53
C GLU A 104 36.19 14.96 -14.83
N VAL A 105 35.75 13.69 -14.80
CA VAL A 105 34.35 13.32 -14.94
C VAL A 105 33.60 13.48 -13.62
N ARG A 106 32.45 14.15 -13.66
CA ARG A 106 31.45 14.19 -12.58
C ARG A 106 30.42 13.08 -12.77
N ARG A 107 30.05 12.39 -11.71
CA ARG A 107 29.02 11.33 -11.73
C ARG A 107 27.81 11.69 -10.88
N ILE A 108 26.64 11.65 -11.52
CA ILE A 108 25.33 11.85 -10.90
C ILE A 108 24.57 10.53 -11.00
N LEU A 109 24.09 9.99 -9.88
CA LEU A 109 23.24 8.80 -9.86
C LEU A 109 21.82 9.23 -9.53
N LEU A 110 20.84 8.89 -10.38
CA LEU A 110 19.42 9.05 -10.07
C LEU A 110 18.87 7.73 -9.55
N LEU A 111 18.61 7.66 -8.25
CA LEU A 111 17.86 6.57 -7.63
C LEU A 111 16.36 6.83 -7.78
N GLY A 112 15.58 5.77 -7.93
CA GLY A 112 14.13 5.82 -7.90
C GLY A 112 13.51 4.48 -8.30
N ASP A 113 12.21 4.52 -8.53
CA ASP A 113 11.42 3.38 -8.94
C ASP A 113 11.17 3.39 -10.48
N SER A 114 9.96 3.00 -10.90
CA SER A 114 9.50 3.04 -12.28
C SER A 114 9.50 4.45 -12.90
N VAL A 115 9.43 5.52 -12.10
CA VAL A 115 9.50 6.92 -12.59
C VAL A 115 10.88 7.23 -13.14
N VAL A 116 11.94 6.76 -12.49
CA VAL A 116 13.32 6.97 -12.95
C VAL A 116 13.69 5.94 -14.01
N GLU A 117 13.28 4.68 -13.84
CA GLU A 117 13.56 3.61 -14.81
C GLU A 117 12.90 3.90 -16.16
N GLY A 118 11.59 4.18 -16.15
CA GLY A 118 10.80 4.59 -17.32
C GLY A 118 10.55 3.51 -18.38
N ILE A 119 10.82 2.22 -18.11
CA ILE A 119 10.85 1.18 -19.15
C ILE A 119 9.54 1.04 -19.93
N ALA A 120 8.41 1.08 -19.23
CA ALA A 120 7.08 0.94 -19.83
C ALA A 120 6.54 2.26 -20.42
N HIS A 121 7.32 3.35 -20.38
CA HIS A 121 6.79 4.71 -20.55
C HIS A 121 7.57 5.56 -21.56
N VAL A 122 8.90 5.40 -21.63
CA VAL A 122 9.77 6.17 -22.52
C VAL A 122 10.88 5.28 -23.11
N ALA A 123 11.38 5.63 -24.30
CA ALA A 123 12.59 5.07 -24.87
C ALA A 123 13.83 5.44 -24.03
N ASP A 124 14.94 4.71 -24.19
CA ASP A 124 16.18 4.96 -23.43
C ASP A 124 16.60 6.43 -23.47
N ASP A 125 16.60 7.03 -24.65
CA ASP A 125 17.00 8.43 -24.86
C ASP A 125 16.10 9.41 -24.13
N ASP A 126 14.83 9.08 -23.87
CA ASP A 126 13.83 9.99 -23.30
C ASP A 126 13.68 9.86 -21.77
N THR A 127 14.51 9.05 -21.11
CA THR A 127 14.54 8.95 -19.65
C THR A 127 14.99 10.26 -18.97
N ILE A 128 14.66 10.43 -17.69
CA ILE A 128 15.08 11.61 -16.89
C ILE A 128 16.61 11.71 -16.85
N SER A 129 17.31 10.59 -16.65
CA SER A 129 18.77 10.53 -16.58
C SER A 129 19.42 10.99 -17.90
N ARG A 130 18.93 10.48 -19.05
CA ARG A 130 19.43 10.89 -20.37
C ARG A 130 19.11 12.35 -20.67
N SER A 131 17.92 12.83 -20.27
CA SER A 131 17.54 14.22 -20.42
C SER A 131 18.43 15.15 -19.59
N LEU A 132 18.77 14.76 -18.35
CA LEU A 132 19.69 15.52 -17.49
C LEU A 132 21.12 15.52 -18.03
N GLU A 133 21.64 14.38 -18.50
CA GLU A 133 22.98 14.31 -19.07
C GLU A 133 23.13 15.22 -20.28
N ARG A 134 22.13 15.26 -21.17
CA ARG A 134 22.13 16.11 -22.37
C ARG A 134 22.20 17.61 -22.05
N LEU A 135 21.85 18.04 -20.84
CA LEU A 135 22.01 19.43 -20.41
C LEU A 135 23.46 19.79 -20.01
N TYR A 136 24.36 18.81 -19.94
CA TYR A 136 25.79 19.00 -19.69
C TYR A 136 26.58 18.80 -20.99
N GLU A 137 26.60 19.84 -21.84
CA GLU A 137 27.19 19.80 -23.19
C GLU A 137 28.72 19.60 -23.22
N ASP A 138 29.41 19.77 -22.08
CA ASP A 138 30.87 19.64 -21.98
C ASP A 138 31.37 18.18 -22.02
N GLY A 139 30.46 17.20 -21.93
CA GLY A 139 30.79 15.77 -21.95
C GLY A 139 31.54 15.30 -20.69
N THR A 140 31.62 16.13 -19.65
CA THR A 140 32.32 15.81 -18.40
C THR A 140 31.39 15.32 -17.30
N THR A 141 30.08 15.25 -17.54
CA THR A 141 29.12 14.75 -16.56
C THR A 141 28.45 13.47 -17.07
N GLU A 142 28.57 12.40 -16.29
CA GLU A 142 27.86 11.15 -16.50
C GLU A 142 26.65 11.07 -15.57
N VAL A 143 25.49 10.77 -16.12
CA VAL A 143 24.24 10.62 -15.35
C VAL A 143 23.71 9.21 -15.48
N PHE A 144 23.76 8.46 -14.38
CA PHE A 144 23.36 7.05 -14.33
C PHE A 144 21.88 6.90 -13.94
N ASN A 145 21.17 6.03 -14.65
CA ASN A 145 19.85 5.56 -14.27
C ASN A 145 19.96 4.41 -13.25
N PHE A 146 19.59 4.67 -12.00
CA PHE A 146 19.47 3.69 -10.93
C PHE A 146 18.00 3.47 -10.56
N GLY A 147 17.09 3.74 -11.50
CA GLY A 147 15.67 3.43 -11.38
C GLY A 147 15.43 1.92 -11.50
N THR A 148 14.55 1.36 -10.68
CA THR A 148 14.07 -0.02 -10.87
C THR A 148 12.62 -0.13 -10.46
N SER A 149 11.75 -0.54 -11.39
CA SER A 149 10.31 -0.62 -11.15
C SER A 149 9.97 -1.43 -9.90
N GLY A 150 9.08 -0.85 -9.11
CA GLY A 150 8.55 -1.45 -7.90
C GLY A 150 9.47 -1.37 -6.70
N TYR A 151 10.63 -0.73 -6.76
CA TYR A 151 11.44 -0.51 -5.56
C TYR A 151 10.77 0.49 -4.62
N CYS A 152 10.91 0.26 -3.32
CA CYS A 152 10.68 1.27 -2.29
C CYS A 152 11.98 2.03 -1.97
N THR A 153 11.92 3.08 -1.16
CA THR A 153 13.11 3.91 -0.82
C THR A 153 14.25 3.08 -0.23
N MET A 154 13.97 2.06 0.58
CA MET A 154 15.03 1.18 1.09
C MET A 154 15.67 0.34 -0.02
N GLY A 155 14.88 -0.16 -0.97
CA GLY A 155 15.40 -0.92 -2.13
C GLY A 155 16.31 -0.07 -3.03
N GLU A 156 15.93 1.18 -3.25
CA GLU A 156 16.73 2.16 -4.00
C GLU A 156 18.08 2.44 -3.34
N VAL A 157 18.09 2.62 -2.01
CA VAL A 157 19.31 2.86 -1.24
C VAL A 157 20.17 1.60 -1.15
N GLU A 158 19.56 0.42 -1.08
CA GLU A 158 20.28 -0.85 -1.14
C GLU A 158 20.95 -1.03 -2.51
N LEU A 159 20.29 -0.67 -3.62
CA LEU A 159 20.88 -0.74 -4.95
C LEU A 159 22.08 0.21 -5.09
N LEU A 160 21.99 1.40 -4.49
CA LEU A 160 23.13 2.31 -4.38
C LEU A 160 24.29 1.61 -3.65
N GLU A 161 24.04 0.94 -2.52
CA GLU A 161 25.08 0.28 -1.76
C GLU A 161 25.71 -0.91 -2.50
N GLU A 162 24.86 -1.77 -3.08
CA GLU A 162 25.27 -2.96 -3.83
C GLU A 162 26.07 -2.61 -5.10
N LYS A 163 25.63 -1.59 -5.85
CA LYS A 163 26.16 -1.29 -7.20
C LYS A 163 26.62 0.14 -7.41
N GLY A 164 26.02 1.13 -6.77
CA GLY A 164 26.29 2.54 -7.06
C GLY A 164 27.57 3.08 -6.44
N LEU A 165 27.94 2.64 -5.22
CA LEU A 165 29.11 3.18 -4.51
C LEU A 165 30.43 2.92 -5.23
N ARG A 166 30.56 1.78 -5.93
CA ARG A 166 31.77 1.47 -6.73
C ARG A 166 31.99 2.43 -7.90
N LEU A 167 30.96 3.16 -8.32
CA LEU A 167 31.06 4.19 -9.36
C LEU A 167 31.65 5.50 -8.84
N SER A 168 31.91 5.65 -7.54
CA SER A 168 32.46 6.90 -6.95
C SER A 168 31.62 8.14 -7.30
N PRO A 169 30.31 8.14 -6.97
CA PRO A 169 29.40 9.24 -7.30
C PRO A 169 29.83 10.56 -6.65
N ASP A 170 29.59 11.69 -7.32
CA ASP A 170 29.71 13.03 -6.70
C ASP A 170 28.38 13.50 -6.13
N VAL A 171 27.29 13.15 -6.82
CA VAL A 171 25.93 13.50 -6.45
C VAL A 171 25.05 12.27 -6.59
N VAL A 172 24.22 12.03 -5.58
CA VAL A 172 23.13 11.05 -5.62
C VAL A 172 21.82 11.82 -5.47
N VAL A 173 20.92 11.63 -6.42
CA VAL A 173 19.58 12.19 -6.39
C VAL A 173 18.62 11.04 -6.10
N LEU A 174 17.90 11.12 -4.99
CA LEU A 174 16.78 10.23 -4.69
C LEU A 174 15.52 10.88 -5.26
N VAL A 175 14.98 10.36 -6.35
CA VAL A 175 13.69 10.80 -6.90
C VAL A 175 12.60 10.05 -6.14
N PHE A 176 12.06 10.71 -5.11
CA PHE A 176 11.06 10.13 -4.21
C PHE A 176 9.66 10.25 -4.82
N VAL A 177 8.96 9.13 -4.94
CA VAL A 177 7.59 9.04 -5.45
C VAL A 177 6.65 8.59 -4.33
N ASN A 178 5.38 9.00 -4.38
CA ASN A 178 4.42 8.71 -3.30
C ASN A 178 4.18 7.21 -3.07
N ASN A 179 4.37 6.35 -4.07
CA ASN A 179 4.29 4.90 -3.91
C ASN A 179 5.50 4.28 -3.18
N ASP A 180 6.61 5.01 -3.01
CA ASP A 180 7.79 4.53 -2.28
C ASP A 180 7.52 4.33 -0.79
N PHE A 181 6.45 4.93 -0.27
CA PHE A 181 6.03 4.70 1.11
C PHE A 181 5.75 3.21 1.37
N GLN A 182 5.36 2.42 0.36
CA GLN A 182 5.10 0.99 0.52
C GLN A 182 6.32 0.27 1.12
N ASN A 183 6.15 -0.39 2.27
CA ASN A 183 7.22 -1.11 2.97
C ASN A 183 7.66 -2.42 2.29
N PHE A 184 7.49 -2.52 0.98
CA PHE A 184 7.86 -3.66 0.19
C PHE A 184 8.07 -3.24 -1.26
N ASN A 185 8.90 -3.98 -1.98
CA ASN A 185 9.01 -3.78 -3.41
C ASN A 185 7.76 -4.36 -4.09
N SER A 186 6.94 -3.50 -4.70
CA SER A 186 5.58 -3.80 -5.13
C SER A 186 5.50 -4.76 -6.33
N GLU A 187 6.58 -4.83 -7.10
CA GLU A 187 6.75 -5.73 -8.24
C GLU A 187 7.39 -7.08 -7.85
N GLN A 188 7.59 -7.36 -6.56
CA GLN A 188 7.95 -8.71 -6.11
C GLN A 188 6.78 -9.66 -6.39
N THR A 189 6.81 -10.27 -7.57
CA THR A 189 5.85 -11.28 -7.98
C THR A 189 5.92 -12.43 -6.99
N LEU A 190 4.79 -12.69 -6.33
CA LEU A 190 4.56 -13.90 -5.55
C LEU A 190 5.12 -15.16 -6.21
N ALA A 191 5.03 -15.26 -7.54
CA ALA A 191 5.42 -16.42 -8.31
C ALA A 191 6.91 -16.78 -8.17
N ALA A 192 7.81 -15.79 -8.10
CA ALA A 192 9.25 -16.03 -8.10
C ALA A 192 9.79 -16.57 -6.77
N ARG A 193 9.01 -16.49 -5.69
CA ARG A 193 9.43 -16.90 -4.33
C ARG A 193 8.74 -18.16 -3.82
N ILE A 194 7.83 -18.75 -4.60
CA ILE A 194 7.11 -19.96 -4.23
C ILE A 194 7.98 -21.19 -4.57
N ASP A 195 8.69 -21.74 -3.57
CA ASP A 195 9.44 -23.00 -3.69
C ASP A 195 8.47 -24.20 -3.76
N ARG A 196 7.88 -24.39 -4.95
CA ARG A 196 6.90 -25.44 -5.22
C ARG A 196 7.23 -26.17 -6.53
N PRO A 197 6.72 -27.40 -6.71
CA PRO A 197 6.88 -28.12 -7.96
C PRO A 197 6.39 -27.30 -9.16
N GLU A 198 7.08 -27.39 -10.31
CA GLU A 198 6.76 -26.62 -11.51
C GLU A 198 5.30 -26.75 -11.97
N ALA A 199 4.70 -27.94 -11.83
CA ALA A 199 3.29 -28.13 -12.15
C ALA A 199 2.35 -27.21 -11.33
N VAL A 200 2.72 -26.93 -10.07
CA VAL A 200 1.97 -26.04 -9.19
C VAL A 200 2.18 -24.58 -9.58
N LYS A 201 3.42 -24.18 -9.92
CA LYS A 201 3.71 -22.83 -10.43
C LYS A 201 2.95 -22.55 -11.73
N HIS A 202 2.97 -23.50 -12.67
CA HIS A 202 2.20 -23.40 -13.91
C HIS A 202 0.69 -23.29 -13.63
N LEU A 203 0.15 -24.09 -12.71
CA LEU A 203 -1.26 -24.01 -12.35
C LEU A 203 -1.61 -22.65 -11.72
N PHE A 204 -0.73 -22.11 -10.88
CA PHE A 204 -0.88 -20.78 -10.26
C PHE A 204 -0.87 -19.63 -11.27
N LEU A 205 -0.02 -19.72 -12.29
CA LEU A 205 0.02 -18.75 -13.38
C LEU A 205 -1.19 -18.91 -14.32
N ALA A 206 -1.56 -20.14 -14.66
CA ALA A 206 -2.57 -20.42 -15.68
C ALA A 206 -4.02 -20.41 -15.19
N SER A 207 -4.28 -20.61 -13.89
CA SER A 207 -5.64 -20.65 -13.33
C SER A 207 -5.88 -19.52 -12.33
N ASP A 208 -6.79 -18.62 -12.67
CA ASP A 208 -7.24 -17.54 -11.81
C ASP A 208 -8.00 -18.11 -10.60
N PHE A 209 -8.79 -19.17 -10.75
CA PHE A 209 -9.48 -19.81 -9.62
C PHE A 209 -8.49 -20.42 -8.63
N PHE A 210 -7.50 -21.17 -9.13
CA PHE A 210 -6.46 -21.72 -8.27
C PHE A 210 -5.70 -20.61 -7.54
N ARG A 211 -5.34 -19.54 -8.26
CA ARG A 211 -4.67 -18.37 -7.67
C ARG A 211 -5.56 -17.64 -6.64
N PHE A 212 -6.84 -17.50 -6.92
CA PHE A 212 -7.81 -16.94 -5.98
C PHE A 212 -7.88 -17.76 -4.68
N CYS A 213 -8.02 -19.08 -4.79
CA CYS A 213 -8.00 -19.97 -3.62
C CYS A 213 -6.66 -19.91 -2.87
N SER A 214 -5.56 -19.81 -3.61
CA SER A 214 -4.21 -19.75 -3.06
C SER A 214 -3.96 -18.43 -2.30
N LEU A 215 -4.43 -17.29 -2.81
CA LEU A 215 -4.07 -15.97 -2.30
C LEU A 215 -5.14 -15.30 -1.44
N ARG A 216 -6.42 -15.46 -1.82
CA ARG A 216 -7.55 -14.85 -1.09
C ARG A 216 -8.05 -15.73 0.04
N LEU A 217 -8.07 -17.05 -0.19
CA LEU A 217 -8.53 -18.02 0.79
C LEU A 217 -7.39 -18.71 1.54
N ASN A 218 -6.16 -18.52 1.06
CA ASN A 218 -4.94 -19.12 1.60
C ASN A 218 -5.01 -20.66 1.78
N TRP A 219 -5.77 -21.35 0.93
CA TRP A 219 -6.01 -22.80 1.07
C TRP A 219 -4.75 -23.67 0.98
N PHE A 220 -3.64 -23.12 0.49
CA PHE A 220 -2.39 -23.83 0.27
C PHE A 220 -1.17 -23.16 0.96
N GLY A 221 -1.39 -22.16 1.82
CA GLY A 221 -0.31 -21.41 2.47
C GLY A 221 0.40 -20.39 1.56
N PHE A 222 -0.06 -20.24 0.31
CA PHE A 222 0.53 -19.32 -0.66
C PHE A 222 0.47 -17.87 -0.20
N ALA A 223 -0.63 -17.43 0.43
CA ALA A 223 -0.76 -16.05 0.88
C ALA A 223 0.21 -15.70 2.03
N ASP A 224 0.60 -16.69 2.83
CA ASP A 224 1.58 -16.52 3.91
C ASP A 224 3.02 -16.50 3.34
N GLU A 225 3.35 -17.41 2.41
CA GLU A 225 4.65 -17.45 1.71
C GLU A 225 4.87 -16.22 0.81
N ALA A 226 3.78 -15.71 0.26
CA ALA A 226 3.69 -14.51 -0.55
C ALA A 226 3.85 -13.20 0.20
N ASN A 227 3.76 -13.22 1.53
CA ASN A 227 3.58 -12.03 2.34
C ASN A 227 4.82 -11.13 2.23
N PRO A 228 4.77 -10.03 1.45
CA PRO A 228 5.95 -9.20 1.22
C PRO A 228 6.36 -8.46 2.50
N LEU A 229 5.41 -8.23 3.42
CA LEU A 229 5.66 -7.56 4.69
C LEU A 229 6.44 -8.42 5.68
N GLN A 230 6.16 -9.72 5.82
CA GLN A 230 6.94 -10.57 6.73
C GLN A 230 8.41 -10.63 6.34
N PHE A 231 8.69 -10.66 5.05
CA PHE A 231 10.04 -10.69 4.52
C PHE A 231 10.72 -9.32 4.63
N ASN A 232 10.01 -8.24 4.28
CA ASN A 232 10.58 -6.90 4.26
C ASN A 232 10.69 -6.28 5.66
N THR A 233 9.80 -6.51 6.62
CA THR A 233 9.95 -5.97 7.99
C THR A 233 11.25 -6.44 8.67
N ALA A 234 11.73 -7.66 8.40
CA ALA A 234 12.99 -8.15 8.95
C ALA A 234 14.24 -7.50 8.34
N ALA A 235 14.14 -7.05 7.08
CA ALA A 235 15.28 -6.49 6.32
C ALA A 235 15.27 -4.96 6.21
N ILE A 236 14.08 -4.36 6.27
CA ILE A 236 13.79 -2.92 6.09
C ILE A 236 13.45 -2.23 7.42
N GLY A 237 13.12 -3.00 8.47
CA GLY A 237 12.76 -2.51 9.79
C GLY A 237 11.32 -1.98 9.90
N GLU A 238 11.11 -0.96 10.74
CA GLU A 238 9.77 -0.42 11.04
C GLU A 238 9.16 0.38 9.88
N ASN A 239 9.99 1.08 9.10
CA ASN A 239 9.54 1.86 7.94
C ASN A 239 10.66 2.11 6.92
N ASN A 240 10.38 1.78 5.66
CA ASN A 240 11.37 1.81 4.59
C ASN A 240 11.92 3.22 4.29
N VAL A 241 11.06 4.24 4.32
CA VAL A 241 11.46 5.61 3.98
C VAL A 241 12.31 6.21 5.11
N VAL A 242 11.90 6.01 6.36
CA VAL A 242 12.62 6.51 7.53
C VAL A 242 14.03 5.89 7.59
N GLU A 243 14.11 4.57 7.44
CA GLU A 243 15.38 3.85 7.52
C GLU A 243 16.23 4.06 6.26
N GLY A 244 15.61 4.09 5.08
CA GLY A 244 16.28 4.33 3.80
C GLY A 244 16.93 5.71 3.75
N MET A 245 16.22 6.78 4.16
CA MET A 245 16.80 8.13 4.20
C MET A 245 17.94 8.26 5.23
N ALA A 246 17.82 7.59 6.38
CA ALA A 246 18.90 7.56 7.38
C ALA A 246 20.15 6.84 6.84
N ARG A 247 19.96 5.71 6.16
CA ARG A 247 21.04 4.94 5.52
C ARG A 247 21.68 5.71 4.37
N LEU A 248 20.88 6.36 3.52
CA LEU A 248 21.39 7.21 2.44
C LEU A 248 22.29 8.33 2.97
N LYS A 249 21.90 8.96 4.08
CA LYS A 249 22.74 9.96 4.77
C LYS A 249 24.05 9.36 5.25
N GLU A 250 24.02 8.17 5.88
CA GLU A 250 25.22 7.50 6.35
C GLU A 250 26.19 7.20 5.20
N LEU A 251 25.68 6.65 4.09
CA LEU A 251 26.46 6.37 2.90
C LEU A 251 27.07 7.67 2.32
N ALA A 252 26.30 8.76 2.26
CA ALA A 252 26.78 10.05 1.80
C ALA A 252 27.95 10.58 2.64
N LEU A 253 27.87 10.45 3.96
CA LEU A 253 28.95 10.85 4.87
C LEU A 253 30.18 9.95 4.74
N ARG A 254 29.98 8.64 4.61
CA ARG A 254 31.05 7.64 4.53
C ARG A 254 31.82 7.72 3.21
N TYR A 255 31.10 7.87 2.09
CA TYR A 255 31.65 7.88 0.73
C TYR A 255 31.81 9.28 0.14
N ARG A 256 31.41 10.32 0.88
CA ARG A 256 31.64 11.75 0.58
C ARG A 256 30.99 12.26 -0.71
N PHE A 257 29.80 11.76 -1.03
CA PHE A 257 28.97 12.31 -2.11
C PHE A 257 27.89 13.26 -1.56
N LYS A 258 27.39 14.14 -2.41
CA LYS A 258 26.26 15.03 -2.10
C LYS A 258 24.93 14.32 -2.34
N VAL A 259 23.91 14.62 -1.54
CA VAL A 259 22.56 14.05 -1.69
C VAL A 259 21.53 15.14 -1.95
N LEU A 260 20.61 14.87 -2.86
CA LEU A 260 19.38 15.63 -3.06
C LEU A 260 18.19 14.68 -3.07
N VAL A 261 17.17 14.96 -2.27
CA VAL A 261 15.87 14.28 -2.35
C VAL A 261 14.94 15.11 -3.24
N ALA A 262 14.61 14.62 -4.42
CA ALA A 262 13.70 15.28 -5.35
C ALA A 262 12.32 14.61 -5.26
N VAL A 263 11.34 15.31 -4.68
CA VAL A 263 9.97 14.80 -4.54
C VAL A 263 9.23 14.97 -5.86
N TRP A 264 8.83 13.84 -6.44
CA TRP A 264 8.04 13.76 -7.66
C TRP A 264 6.57 14.05 -7.39
N PRO A 265 5.91 14.95 -8.16
CA PRO A 265 4.52 15.30 -7.92
C PRO A 265 3.55 14.28 -8.50
N THR A 266 2.29 14.36 -8.07
CA THR A 266 1.17 13.71 -8.76
C THR A 266 0.52 14.69 -9.72
N PHE A 267 0.21 14.23 -10.93
CA PHE A 267 -0.41 15.02 -11.98
C PHE A 267 -1.89 14.66 -12.12
N ASN A 268 -2.77 15.61 -11.78
CA ASN A 268 -4.21 15.51 -11.98
C ASN A 268 -4.62 16.23 -13.29
N ASN A 269 -5.90 16.09 -13.66
CA ASN A 269 -6.46 16.79 -14.82
C ASN A 269 -6.34 18.32 -14.70
N ASP A 270 -6.47 18.83 -13.48
CA ASP A 270 -6.62 20.27 -13.21
C ASP A 270 -5.49 20.82 -12.31
N GLY A 271 -4.45 20.03 -12.04
CA GLY A 271 -3.39 20.47 -11.14
C GLY A 271 -2.21 19.52 -10.98
N ILE A 272 -1.13 20.08 -10.45
CA ILE A 272 0.11 19.38 -10.10
C ILE A 272 0.26 19.51 -8.60
N ILE A 273 0.22 18.39 -7.89
CA ILE A 273 0.15 18.36 -6.42
C ILE A 273 1.33 17.60 -5.83
N ASP A 274 1.81 18.05 -4.67
CA ASP A 274 2.66 17.24 -3.82
C ASP A 274 1.80 16.51 -2.80
N ALA A 275 2.04 15.23 -2.65
CA ALA A 275 1.38 14.39 -1.66
C ALA A 275 2.37 13.33 -1.17
N PRO A 276 2.24 12.87 0.09
CA PRO A 276 1.24 13.28 1.08
C PRO A 276 1.67 14.54 1.86
N ILE A 277 0.69 15.32 2.31
CA ILE A 277 0.90 16.52 3.13
C ILE A 277 0.73 16.16 4.62
N MET A 278 1.47 16.83 5.49
CA MET A 278 1.38 16.69 6.95
C MET A 278 -0.02 17.10 7.44
N PRO A 279 -0.65 16.32 8.35
CA PRO A 279 -1.95 16.67 8.90
C PRO A 279 -1.97 18.08 9.52
N GLY A 280 -3.01 18.86 9.20
CA GLY A 280 -3.18 20.22 9.77
C GLY A 280 -2.27 21.29 9.15
N THR A 281 -1.53 20.96 8.09
CA THR A 281 -0.72 21.92 7.32
C THR A 281 -1.27 22.05 5.89
N ALA A 282 -1.00 23.17 5.23
CA ALA A 282 -1.46 23.42 3.86
C ALA A 282 -0.44 23.04 2.78
N ASP A 283 0.85 22.94 3.13
CA ASP A 283 1.93 22.86 2.12
C ASP A 283 3.15 22.06 2.59
N ASP A 284 3.06 21.39 3.74
CA ASP A 284 4.19 20.70 4.34
C ASP A 284 4.22 19.22 3.93
N VAL A 285 5.12 18.84 3.03
CA VAL A 285 5.16 17.50 2.44
C VAL A 285 5.89 16.52 3.34
N VAL A 286 5.28 15.36 3.63
CA VAL A 286 5.83 14.34 4.54
C VAL A 286 7.26 13.93 4.13
N ALA A 287 7.48 13.65 2.84
CA ALA A 287 8.78 13.25 2.31
C ALA A 287 9.85 14.35 2.48
N VAL A 288 9.48 15.62 2.30
CA VAL A 288 10.38 16.76 2.51
C VAL A 288 10.79 16.85 3.98
N ARG A 289 9.84 16.64 4.91
CA ARG A 289 10.14 16.62 6.35
C ARG A 289 11.06 15.46 6.74
N LEU A 290 10.81 14.26 6.24
CA LEU A 290 11.67 13.10 6.50
C LEU A 290 13.10 13.33 5.99
N ALA A 291 13.26 13.96 4.83
CA ALA A 291 14.57 14.35 4.31
C ALA A 291 15.24 15.40 5.21
N GLN A 292 14.51 16.45 5.59
CA GLN A 292 15.01 17.53 6.47
C GLN A 292 15.40 17.03 7.86
N MET A 293 14.61 16.13 8.46
CA MET A 293 14.90 15.45 9.73
C MET A 293 16.25 14.71 9.66
N ASN A 294 16.55 14.11 8.50
CA ASN A 294 17.82 13.46 8.22
C ASN A 294 18.93 14.43 7.79
N GLY A 295 18.68 15.73 7.68
CA GLY A 295 19.66 16.70 7.21
C GLY A 295 20.00 16.51 5.73
N LEU A 296 19.06 15.98 4.94
CA LEU A 296 19.16 15.85 3.50
C LEU A 296 18.46 17.04 2.82
N PRO A 297 19.13 17.72 1.86
CA PRO A 297 18.49 18.72 1.01
C PRO A 297 17.31 18.11 0.24
N ALA A 298 16.20 18.83 0.15
CA ALA A 298 15.01 18.39 -0.56
C ALA A 298 14.51 19.44 -1.57
N LEU A 299 14.03 18.98 -2.72
CA LEU A 299 13.43 19.77 -3.79
C LEU A 299 12.05 19.21 -4.11
N ARG A 300 11.01 20.06 -4.16
CA ARG A 300 9.71 19.69 -4.72
C ARG A 300 9.72 19.99 -6.21
N LEU A 301 9.59 18.96 -7.05
CA LEU A 301 9.58 19.16 -8.50
C LEU A 301 8.27 19.81 -8.98
N SER A 302 7.18 19.71 -8.20
CA SER A 302 5.90 20.37 -8.49
C SER A 302 6.04 21.84 -8.87
N ALA A 303 6.89 22.60 -8.16
CA ALA A 303 7.09 24.02 -8.41
C ALA A 303 7.65 24.28 -9.83
N ALA A 304 8.57 23.44 -10.30
CA ALA A 304 9.11 23.54 -11.66
C ALA A 304 8.05 23.19 -12.71
N PHE A 305 7.26 22.14 -12.47
CA PHE A 305 6.17 21.75 -13.36
C PHE A 305 5.05 22.80 -13.42
N GLN A 306 4.67 23.38 -12.27
CA GLN A 306 3.69 24.46 -12.19
C GLN A 306 4.19 25.71 -12.93
N ALA A 307 5.45 26.11 -12.71
CA ALA A 307 6.06 27.23 -13.43
C ALA A 307 6.09 26.99 -14.94
N HIS A 308 6.49 25.79 -15.37
CA HIS A 308 6.47 25.41 -16.78
C HIS A 308 5.04 25.47 -17.35
N HIS A 309 4.07 24.86 -16.67
CA HIS A 309 2.67 24.85 -17.10
C HIS A 309 2.08 26.26 -17.24
N HIS A 310 2.36 27.15 -16.28
CA HIS A 310 1.96 28.56 -16.39
C HIS A 310 2.65 29.29 -17.55
N SER A 311 3.93 29.01 -17.80
CA SER A 311 4.68 29.63 -18.90
C SER A 311 4.18 29.22 -20.30
N THR A 312 3.59 28.03 -20.43
CA THR A 312 2.99 27.53 -21.68
C THR A 312 1.52 27.93 -21.83
N GLY A 313 1.05 28.91 -21.05
CA GLY A 313 -0.32 29.43 -21.12
C GLY A 313 -1.31 28.78 -20.15
N GLY A 314 -0.89 27.77 -19.37
CA GLY A 314 -1.78 27.05 -18.44
C GLY A 314 -2.88 26.23 -19.13
N ASP A 315 -2.90 26.21 -20.46
CA ASP A 315 -3.90 25.49 -21.23
C ASP A 315 -3.55 24.00 -21.32
N GLY A 316 -4.58 23.15 -21.20
CA GLY A 316 -4.44 21.71 -21.31
C GLY A 316 -4.27 21.00 -19.97
N ASN A 317 -4.25 19.67 -20.05
CA ASN A 317 -4.36 18.79 -18.90
C ASN A 317 -2.95 18.37 -18.42
N PRO A 318 -2.47 18.79 -17.23
CA PRO A 318 -1.13 18.46 -16.75
C PRO A 318 -0.86 16.95 -16.69
N ARG A 319 -1.85 16.14 -16.31
CA ARG A 319 -1.75 14.68 -16.36
C ARG A 319 -1.39 14.21 -17.76
N VAL A 320 -2.08 14.68 -18.80
CA VAL A 320 -1.78 14.27 -20.19
C VAL A 320 -0.47 14.87 -20.70
N ASN A 321 -0.17 16.11 -20.33
CA ASN A 321 0.98 16.84 -20.87
C ASN A 321 2.32 16.29 -20.36
N TYR A 322 2.39 15.88 -19.09
CA TYR A 322 3.67 15.49 -18.46
C TYR A 322 3.81 13.99 -18.22
N THR A 323 2.73 13.22 -18.30
CA THR A 323 2.77 11.78 -17.97
C THR A 323 2.48 10.88 -19.17
N ALA A 324 3.16 9.74 -19.21
CA ALA A 324 2.96 8.72 -20.21
C ALA A 324 1.56 8.13 -20.07
N HIS A 325 0.83 8.02 -21.19
CA HIS A 325 -0.55 7.52 -21.24
C HIS A 325 -1.55 8.28 -20.32
N GLY A 326 -1.16 9.43 -19.78
CA GLY A 326 -1.93 10.17 -18.80
C GLY A 326 -2.11 9.43 -17.47
N ASP A 327 -1.19 8.59 -17.02
CA ASP A 327 -1.40 7.84 -15.76
C ASP A 327 -1.28 8.71 -14.48
N GLY A 328 -0.77 9.94 -14.60
CA GLY A 328 -0.64 10.87 -13.48
C GLY A 328 0.62 10.71 -12.64
N MET A 329 1.53 9.82 -13.05
CA MET A 329 2.75 9.50 -12.32
C MET A 329 3.98 9.39 -13.22
N HIS A 330 3.95 8.52 -14.23
CA HIS A 330 5.16 8.19 -14.99
C HIS A 330 5.45 9.25 -16.04
N PRO A 331 6.68 9.77 -16.13
CA PRO A 331 7.00 10.84 -17.07
C PRO A 331 6.84 10.36 -18.50
N ASN A 332 6.28 11.22 -19.36
CA ASN A 332 6.60 11.16 -20.78
C ASN A 332 7.89 11.96 -21.03
N ARG A 333 8.31 12.06 -22.30
CA ARG A 333 9.50 12.83 -22.67
C ARG A 333 9.52 14.27 -22.10
N LEU A 334 8.44 15.04 -22.28
CA LEU A 334 8.37 16.41 -21.77
C LEU A 334 8.44 16.44 -20.24
N GLY A 335 7.77 15.50 -19.57
CA GLY A 335 7.85 15.32 -18.12
C GLY A 335 9.29 15.12 -17.65
N GLY A 336 10.03 14.26 -18.34
CA GLY A 336 11.43 14.00 -18.06
C GLY A 336 12.34 15.21 -18.31
N GLU A 337 12.10 15.96 -19.39
CA GLU A 337 12.85 17.18 -19.73
C GLU A 337 12.67 18.29 -18.68
N VAL A 338 11.43 18.54 -18.22
CA VAL A 338 11.16 19.54 -17.18
C VAL A 338 11.79 19.15 -15.85
N ALA A 339 11.71 17.88 -15.46
CA ALA A 339 12.36 17.39 -14.26
C ALA A 339 13.89 17.52 -14.33
N ALA A 340 14.49 17.15 -15.47
CA ALA A 340 15.93 17.28 -15.70
C ALA A 340 16.42 18.73 -15.57
N GLN A 341 15.68 19.70 -16.13
CA GLN A 341 16.01 21.13 -16.00
C GLN A 341 16.00 21.60 -14.54
N ALA A 342 14.97 21.21 -13.78
CA ALA A 342 14.86 21.54 -12.36
C ALA A 342 16.00 20.94 -11.53
N LEU A 343 16.34 19.67 -11.79
CA LEU A 343 17.45 18.99 -11.12
C LEU A 343 18.78 19.70 -11.41
N LYS A 344 19.09 19.99 -12.67
CA LYS A 344 20.32 20.70 -13.05
C LYS A 344 20.46 22.04 -12.33
N GLN A 345 19.39 22.83 -12.29
CA GLN A 345 19.39 24.14 -11.65
C GLN A 345 19.83 24.06 -10.18
N VAL A 346 19.34 23.07 -9.43
CA VAL A 346 19.66 22.90 -8.01
C VAL A 346 21.03 22.25 -7.80
N ILE A 347 21.38 21.28 -8.63
CA ILE A 347 22.68 20.58 -8.57
C ILE A 347 23.85 21.54 -8.82
N ASP A 348 23.69 22.49 -9.73
CA ASP A 348 24.72 23.45 -10.12
C ASP A 348 24.67 24.74 -9.28
N GLY A 349 23.46 25.17 -8.86
CA GLY A 349 23.26 26.35 -8.01
C GLY A 349 23.73 26.17 -6.56
N GLY A 350 24.09 24.95 -6.17
CA GLY A 350 24.46 24.58 -4.81
C GLY A 350 23.26 24.05 -4.04
N LEU A 351 23.40 22.84 -3.48
CA LEU A 351 22.32 22.20 -2.75
C LEU A 351 21.93 23.04 -1.52
N PRO A 352 20.62 23.21 -1.25
CA PRO A 352 20.16 24.00 -0.12
C PRO A 352 20.69 23.42 1.19
N ALA A 353 21.05 24.31 2.13
CA ALA A 353 21.53 23.89 3.44
C ALA A 353 20.43 23.15 4.19
N ALA A 354 20.68 21.90 4.58
CA ALA A 354 19.73 21.14 5.36
C ALA A 354 19.67 21.70 6.79
N ARG A 355 18.54 22.33 7.15
CA ARG A 355 18.29 22.81 8.52
C ARG A 355 17.98 21.61 9.41
N ARG A 356 18.93 21.24 10.27
CA ARG A 356 18.73 20.22 11.31
C ARG A 356 18.12 20.87 12.55
N VAL A 357 16.81 20.91 12.63
CA VAL A 357 16.09 21.20 13.88
C VAL A 357 15.14 20.04 14.09
N TYR A 358 15.40 19.22 15.10
CA TYR A 358 14.46 18.16 15.46
C TYR A 358 13.25 18.82 16.12
N THR A 359 12.07 18.72 15.50
CA THR A 359 10.85 19.35 16.01
C THR A 359 9.77 18.30 16.33
N PRO A 360 8.72 18.63 17.11
CA PRO A 360 7.59 17.72 17.31
C PRO A 360 6.97 17.22 15.99
N GLU A 361 6.96 18.05 14.97
CA GLU A 361 6.47 17.76 13.62
C GLU A 361 7.28 16.61 12.95
N ASP A 362 8.55 16.41 13.30
CA ASP A 362 9.33 15.26 12.81
C ASP A 362 8.78 13.93 13.33
N ARG A 363 8.29 13.88 14.58
CA ARG A 363 7.65 12.68 15.12
C ARG A 363 6.34 12.39 14.41
N GLU A 364 5.60 13.44 14.07
CA GLU A 364 4.36 13.34 13.30
C GLU A 364 4.65 12.87 11.87
N ALA A 365 5.74 13.32 11.24
CA ALA A 365 6.14 12.87 9.91
C ALA A 365 6.53 11.39 9.91
N VAL A 366 7.27 10.93 10.93
CA VAL A 366 7.58 9.50 11.11
C VAL A 366 6.30 8.69 11.35
N ALA A 367 5.37 9.20 12.16
CA ALA A 367 4.08 8.54 12.37
C ALA A 367 3.25 8.47 11.08
N ALA A 368 3.21 9.55 10.30
CA ALA A 368 2.56 9.59 9.00
C ALA A 368 3.19 8.59 8.03
N ALA A 369 4.52 8.54 7.93
CA ALA A 369 5.24 7.57 7.11
C ALA A 369 4.88 6.12 7.49
N ARG A 370 4.82 5.81 8.79
CA ARG A 370 4.41 4.49 9.30
C ARG A 370 2.97 4.15 8.93
N MET A 371 2.06 5.12 8.93
CA MET A 371 0.68 4.92 8.48
C MET A 371 0.60 4.69 6.97
N LEU A 372 1.41 5.42 6.19
CA LEU A 372 1.45 5.33 4.72
C LEU A 372 2.12 4.06 4.22
N GLY A 373 3.01 3.45 5.01
CA GLY A 373 3.82 2.31 4.58
C GLY A 373 3.11 0.97 4.42
N GLY A 374 1.78 0.97 4.50
CA GLY A 374 0.90 -0.13 4.11
C GLY A 374 1.07 -1.40 4.93
N ASN A 375 0.07 -1.69 5.79
CA ASN A 375 -0.25 -3.05 6.18
C ASN A 375 -0.98 -3.74 5.01
N LEU A 376 -0.68 -5.02 4.76
CA LEU A 376 -1.19 -5.90 3.68
C LEU A 376 -2.70 -5.86 3.36
N ARG A 377 -3.54 -5.31 4.24
CA ARG A 377 -4.96 -5.09 3.96
C ARG A 377 -5.19 -4.09 2.82
N GLU A 378 -4.24 -3.21 2.52
CA GLU A 378 -4.40 -2.15 1.50
C GLU A 378 -4.23 -2.63 0.05
N LEU A 379 -3.40 -3.65 -0.19
CA LEU A 379 -3.30 -4.32 -1.50
C LEU A 379 -4.57 -5.11 -1.88
N GLN A 380 -5.45 -5.37 -0.92
CA GLN A 380 -6.73 -6.06 -1.15
C GLN A 380 -7.88 -5.11 -1.48
N ILE A 381 -7.65 -3.80 -1.41
CA ILE A 381 -8.69 -2.78 -1.61
C ILE A 381 -8.82 -2.47 -3.10
N THR A 382 -9.82 -3.06 -3.72
CA THR A 382 -10.27 -2.71 -5.07
C THR A 382 -11.57 -1.91 -5.02
N GLY A 383 -11.80 -1.06 -6.02
CA GLY A 383 -13.04 -0.31 -6.14
C GLY A 383 -13.07 0.99 -5.32
N PRO A 384 -14.25 1.45 -4.89
CA PRO A 384 -14.43 2.79 -4.34
C PRO A 384 -13.62 3.11 -3.08
N GLU A 385 -13.29 2.09 -2.28
CA GLU A 385 -12.46 2.28 -1.10
C GLU A 385 -11.04 2.73 -1.42
N ARG A 386 -10.48 2.29 -2.53
CA ARG A 386 -9.15 2.72 -2.98
C ARG A 386 -9.16 4.18 -3.39
N VAL A 387 -10.19 4.60 -4.13
CA VAL A 387 -10.33 5.99 -4.59
C VAL A 387 -10.52 6.92 -3.40
N PHE A 388 -11.44 6.59 -2.49
CA PHE A 388 -11.67 7.38 -1.28
C PHE A 388 -10.43 7.50 -0.41
N LYS A 389 -9.73 6.39 -0.12
CA LYS A 389 -8.50 6.42 0.69
C LYS A 389 -7.37 7.14 -0.01
N SER A 390 -7.24 7.02 -1.32
CA SER A 390 -6.26 7.77 -2.12
C SER A 390 -6.52 9.27 -2.03
N LEU A 391 -7.78 9.70 -2.17
CA LEU A 391 -8.17 11.10 -2.03
C LEU A 391 -7.89 11.62 -0.61
N LEU A 392 -8.19 10.84 0.44
CA LEU A 392 -7.84 11.21 1.81
C LEU A 392 -6.32 11.26 2.06
N GLY A 393 -5.55 10.31 1.52
CA GLY A 393 -4.10 10.29 1.61
C GLY A 393 -3.43 11.45 0.87
N GLN A 394 -4.09 11.99 -0.15
CA GLN A 394 -3.71 13.22 -0.85
C GLN A 394 -4.25 14.49 -0.19
N CYS A 395 -4.85 14.40 1.00
CA CYS A 395 -5.51 15.51 1.71
C CYS A 395 -6.65 16.19 0.91
N ARG A 396 -7.19 15.52 -0.12
CA ARG A 396 -8.32 15.97 -0.95
C ARG A 396 -9.64 15.56 -0.32
N GLU A 397 -9.90 16.08 0.87
CA GLU A 397 -11.01 15.63 1.71
C GLU A 397 -12.38 15.97 1.12
N GLU A 398 -12.52 17.14 0.50
CA GLU A 398 -13.76 17.55 -0.15
C GLU A 398 -14.13 16.61 -1.30
N GLU A 399 -13.13 16.21 -2.09
CA GLU A 399 -13.30 15.28 -3.20
C GLU A 399 -13.53 13.86 -2.72
N ALA A 400 -12.86 13.45 -1.63
CA ALA A 400 -13.11 12.16 -0.99
C ALA A 400 -14.58 12.06 -0.54
N VAL A 401 -15.09 13.12 0.12
CA VAL A 401 -16.49 13.20 0.54
C VAL A 401 -17.45 13.27 -0.64
N ALA A 402 -17.14 14.09 -1.65
CA ALA A 402 -17.96 14.21 -2.86
C ALA A 402 -18.05 12.88 -3.60
N TYR A 403 -16.95 12.15 -3.71
CA TYR A 403 -16.90 10.83 -4.30
C TYR A 403 -17.81 9.83 -3.56
N LEU A 404 -17.74 9.79 -2.22
CA LEU A 404 -18.65 8.91 -1.47
C LEU A 404 -20.11 9.35 -1.56
N LYS A 405 -20.39 10.66 -1.63
CA LYS A 405 -21.75 11.15 -1.84
C LYS A 405 -22.30 10.75 -3.19
N GLN A 406 -21.51 10.85 -4.26
CA GLN A 406 -21.89 10.40 -5.60
C GLN A 406 -22.25 8.91 -5.58
N LEU A 407 -21.46 8.07 -4.91
CA LEU A 407 -21.78 6.64 -4.79
C LEU A 407 -23.10 6.40 -4.05
N LEU A 408 -23.43 7.23 -3.06
CA LEU A 408 -24.70 7.16 -2.35
C LEU A 408 -25.88 7.70 -3.16
N GLU A 409 -25.63 8.61 -4.10
CA GLU A 409 -26.63 9.06 -5.08
C GLU A 409 -26.95 7.96 -6.10
N GLU A 410 -25.91 7.23 -6.54
CA GLU A 410 -26.04 6.09 -7.46
C GLU A 410 -26.64 4.85 -6.78
N ASP A 411 -26.17 4.54 -5.56
CA ASP A 411 -26.67 3.45 -4.72
C ASP A 411 -26.71 3.88 -3.24
N PRO A 412 -27.90 4.26 -2.72
CA PRO A 412 -28.07 4.59 -1.32
C PRO A 412 -27.68 3.46 -0.34
N ASN A 413 -27.61 2.23 -0.84
CA ASN A 413 -27.25 1.03 -0.09
C ASN A 413 -25.80 0.61 -0.31
N HIS A 414 -24.98 1.47 -0.91
CA HIS A 414 -23.58 1.19 -1.10
C HIS A 414 -22.87 1.12 0.26
N TYR A 415 -22.57 -0.11 0.70
CA TYR A 415 -22.03 -0.38 2.03
C TYR A 415 -20.79 0.47 2.34
N PHE A 416 -19.81 0.47 1.45
CA PHE A 416 -18.56 1.18 1.68
C PHE A 416 -18.75 2.70 1.75
N ALA A 417 -19.68 3.27 0.98
CA ALA A 417 -19.89 4.71 0.98
C ALA A 417 -20.57 5.15 2.28
N ASN A 418 -21.55 4.38 2.76
CA ASN A 418 -22.15 4.55 4.09
C ASN A 418 -21.09 4.44 5.20
N TYR A 419 -20.32 3.35 5.23
CA TYR A 419 -19.29 3.12 6.25
C TYR A 419 -18.14 4.15 6.21
N GLY A 420 -17.59 4.41 5.03
CA GLY A 420 -16.46 5.32 4.80
C GLY A 420 -16.81 6.76 5.14
N LEU A 421 -17.98 7.23 4.73
CA LEU A 421 -18.44 8.59 5.01
C LEU A 421 -18.76 8.77 6.50
N ALA A 422 -19.33 7.74 7.16
CA ALA A 422 -19.56 7.80 8.59
C ALA A 422 -18.26 7.89 9.39
N ARG A 423 -17.24 7.09 9.03
CA ARG A 423 -15.92 7.16 9.66
C ARG A 423 -15.24 8.51 9.44
N PHE A 424 -15.39 9.09 8.26
CA PHE A 424 -14.92 10.44 7.96
C PHE A 424 -15.55 11.47 8.92
N TRP A 425 -16.87 11.43 9.09
CA TRP A 425 -17.57 12.37 9.99
C TRP A 425 -17.19 12.17 11.47
N ILE A 426 -17.02 10.93 11.93
CA ILE A 426 -16.53 10.63 13.29
C ILE A 426 -15.15 11.25 13.52
N ALA A 427 -14.23 11.08 12.57
CA ALA A 427 -12.87 11.63 12.69
C ALA A 427 -12.86 13.18 12.77
N ARG A 428 -13.91 13.84 12.27
CA ARG A 428 -14.10 15.29 12.33
C ARG A 428 -14.96 15.76 13.50
N GLY A 429 -15.34 14.86 14.40
CA GLY A 429 -16.20 15.16 15.55
C GLY A 429 -17.67 15.41 15.20
N HIS A 430 -18.07 15.19 13.95
CA HIS A 430 -19.46 15.32 13.48
C HIS A 430 -20.21 13.98 13.64
N THR A 431 -20.24 13.47 14.87
CA THR A 431 -20.80 12.15 15.17
C THR A 431 -22.30 12.06 14.88
N ASP A 432 -23.02 13.19 14.96
CA ASP A 432 -24.43 13.34 14.59
C ASP A 432 -24.70 12.94 13.13
N ARG A 433 -23.80 13.33 12.22
CA ARG A 433 -23.88 12.97 10.78
C ARG A 433 -23.50 11.52 10.51
N ALA A 434 -22.67 10.93 11.36
CA ALA A 434 -22.17 9.57 11.19
C ALA A 434 -23.20 8.50 11.55
N VAL A 435 -24.04 8.74 12.58
CA VAL A 435 -25.02 7.76 13.04
C VAL A 435 -25.95 7.23 11.95
N PRO A 436 -26.65 8.06 11.13
CA PRO A 436 -27.56 7.52 10.11
C PRO A 436 -26.82 6.66 9.06
N LEU A 437 -25.59 7.05 8.71
CA LEU A 437 -24.75 6.32 7.76
C LEU A 437 -24.26 4.98 8.35
N LEU A 438 -23.83 4.96 9.63
CA LEU A 438 -23.44 3.74 10.34
C LEU A 438 -24.63 2.82 10.61
N THR A 439 -25.82 3.37 10.87
CA THR A 439 -27.07 2.59 10.96
C THR A 439 -27.28 1.85 9.65
N ARG A 440 -27.21 2.55 8.51
CA ARG A 440 -27.37 1.89 7.21
C ARG A 440 -26.27 0.86 6.94
N ALA A 441 -25.01 1.17 7.24
CA ALA A 441 -23.91 0.20 7.11
C ALA A 441 -24.11 -1.05 7.98
N THR A 442 -24.68 -0.90 9.18
CA THR A 442 -25.00 -2.01 10.09
C THR A 442 -26.19 -2.84 9.59
N GLU A 443 -27.21 -2.21 9.00
CA GLU A 443 -28.32 -2.93 8.36
C GLU A 443 -27.86 -3.76 7.16
N LEU A 444 -26.93 -3.24 6.37
CA LEU A 444 -26.36 -3.92 5.20
C LEU A 444 -25.44 -5.08 5.58
N GLN A 445 -24.78 -5.00 6.73
CA GLN A 445 -23.92 -6.06 7.28
C GLN A 445 -24.23 -6.30 8.76
N PRO A 446 -25.32 -7.01 9.05
CA PRO A 446 -25.85 -7.15 10.41
C PRO A 446 -24.95 -7.96 11.36
N ASP A 447 -24.01 -8.73 10.81
CA ASP A 447 -23.07 -9.57 11.58
C ASP A 447 -21.69 -8.90 11.75
N ASN A 448 -21.50 -7.67 11.25
CA ASN A 448 -20.23 -6.96 11.34
C ASN A 448 -20.10 -6.24 12.69
N VAL A 449 -19.39 -6.90 13.61
CA VAL A 449 -19.12 -6.41 14.98
C VAL A 449 -18.41 -5.04 14.99
N THR A 450 -17.61 -4.72 13.97
CA THR A 450 -16.92 -3.42 13.89
C THR A 450 -17.91 -2.27 13.67
N ASN A 451 -18.92 -2.48 12.83
CA ASN A 451 -19.95 -1.46 12.57
C ASN A 451 -20.82 -1.25 13.80
N ALA A 452 -21.18 -2.34 14.47
CA ALA A 452 -21.90 -2.32 15.74
C ALA A 452 -21.18 -1.49 16.80
N PHE A 453 -19.89 -1.74 16.95
CA PHE A 453 -19.01 -1.04 17.89
C PHE A 453 -18.97 0.46 17.59
N LEU A 454 -18.72 0.83 16.34
CA LEU A 454 -18.65 2.24 15.91
C LEU A 454 -20.00 2.95 16.09
N LEU A 455 -21.11 2.30 15.72
CA LEU A 455 -22.45 2.84 15.88
C LEU A 455 -22.82 3.02 17.35
N ALA A 456 -22.55 2.03 18.19
CA ALA A 456 -22.83 2.10 19.62
C ALA A 456 -22.03 3.22 20.30
N ASN A 457 -20.73 3.33 20.03
CA ASN A 457 -19.92 4.41 20.61
C ASN A 457 -20.38 5.79 20.11
N ALA A 458 -20.75 5.89 18.82
CA ALA A 458 -21.32 7.11 18.28
C ALA A 458 -22.64 7.48 18.97
N MET A 459 -23.54 6.52 19.18
CA MET A 459 -24.80 6.72 19.91
C MET A 459 -24.57 7.10 21.38
N VAL A 460 -23.65 6.45 22.09
CA VAL A 460 -23.29 6.80 23.47
C VAL A 460 -22.78 8.25 23.56
N SER A 461 -21.95 8.69 22.61
CA SER A 461 -21.44 10.08 22.59
C SER A 461 -22.52 11.13 22.35
N LEU A 462 -23.69 10.72 21.82
CA LEU A 462 -24.85 11.56 21.58
C LEU A 462 -25.96 11.36 22.62
N ASP A 463 -25.64 10.76 23.77
CA ASP A 463 -26.59 10.46 24.86
C ASP A 463 -27.73 9.49 24.46
N ARG A 464 -27.48 8.67 23.44
CA ARG A 464 -28.42 7.64 22.91
C ARG A 464 -28.03 6.23 23.33
N ALA A 465 -27.50 6.08 24.55
CA ALA A 465 -26.96 4.82 25.05
C ALA A 465 -27.99 3.68 25.12
N GLN A 466 -29.27 4.00 25.33
CA GLN A 466 -30.34 2.99 25.33
C GLN A 466 -30.54 2.35 23.94
N GLU A 467 -30.41 3.13 22.87
CA GLU A 467 -30.47 2.65 21.49
C GLU A 467 -29.22 1.83 21.14
N ALA A 468 -28.06 2.27 21.61
CA ALA A 468 -26.80 1.54 21.47
C ALA A 468 -26.90 0.12 22.05
N MET A 469 -27.48 -0.02 23.25
CA MET A 469 -27.70 -1.33 23.88
C MET A 469 -28.59 -2.23 23.01
N ALA A 470 -29.68 -1.71 22.45
CA ALA A 470 -30.59 -2.50 21.61
C ALA A 470 -29.88 -3.03 20.34
N VAL A 471 -29.02 -2.23 19.72
CA VAL A 471 -28.20 -2.64 18.56
C VAL A 471 -27.23 -3.75 18.96
N LEU A 472 -26.49 -3.55 20.06
CA LEU A 472 -25.48 -4.50 20.52
C LEU A 472 -26.09 -5.83 20.99
N ASP A 473 -27.27 -5.80 21.62
CA ASP A 473 -28.04 -6.98 22.02
C ASP A 473 -28.45 -7.84 20.81
N GLY A 474 -28.78 -7.19 19.69
CA GLY A 474 -29.07 -7.88 18.45
C GLY A 474 -27.86 -8.63 17.90
N ILE A 475 -26.66 -8.06 18.08
CA ILE A 475 -25.41 -8.55 17.47
C ILE A 475 -24.75 -9.63 18.32
N ILE A 476 -24.75 -9.49 19.65
CA ILE A 476 -24.20 -10.52 20.53
C ILE A 476 -24.98 -11.84 20.49
N LYS A 477 -26.26 -11.81 20.10
CA LYS A 477 -27.09 -13.01 19.92
C LYS A 477 -26.79 -13.80 18.64
N ARG A 478 -26.18 -13.16 17.63
CA ARG A 478 -25.97 -13.76 16.30
C ARG A 478 -24.49 -13.94 15.93
N THR A 479 -23.59 -13.29 16.66
CA THR A 479 -22.15 -13.36 16.42
C THR A 479 -21.43 -14.05 17.57
N ARG A 480 -20.20 -14.54 17.31
CA ARG A 480 -19.33 -15.02 18.39
C ARG A 480 -18.92 -13.81 19.25
N PRO A 481 -19.13 -13.84 20.57
CA PRO A 481 -18.75 -12.71 21.41
C PRO A 481 -17.24 -12.44 21.37
N THR A 482 -16.86 -11.18 21.28
CA THR A 482 -15.47 -10.69 21.27
C THR A 482 -15.23 -9.75 22.46
N PRO A 483 -13.98 -9.57 22.93
CA PRO A 483 -13.69 -8.62 24.01
C PRO A 483 -14.25 -7.21 23.73
N ALA A 484 -14.09 -6.73 22.48
CA ALA A 484 -14.56 -5.41 22.05
C ALA A 484 -16.09 -5.27 22.08
N LEU A 485 -16.83 -6.33 21.72
CA LEU A 485 -18.29 -6.32 21.76
C LEU A 485 -18.80 -6.26 23.21
N HIS A 486 -18.23 -7.08 24.10
CA HIS A 486 -18.54 -7.02 25.52
C HIS A 486 -18.19 -5.64 26.11
N TYR A 487 -17.06 -5.08 25.72
CA TYR A 487 -16.60 -3.79 26.22
C TYR A 487 -17.56 -2.65 25.81
N SER A 488 -18.04 -2.63 24.55
CA SER A 488 -19.05 -1.64 24.11
C SER A 488 -20.40 -1.79 24.79
N ILE A 489 -20.85 -3.02 25.09
CA ILE A 489 -22.08 -3.23 25.86
C ILE A 489 -21.89 -2.69 27.27
N ALA A 490 -20.74 -2.97 27.90
CA ALA A 490 -20.44 -2.46 29.23
C ALA A 490 -20.42 -0.92 29.26
N GLN A 491 -19.77 -0.27 28.28
CA GLN A 491 -19.76 1.20 28.19
C GLN A 491 -21.17 1.79 27.99
N SER A 492 -21.99 1.16 27.15
CA SER A 492 -23.37 1.60 26.91
C SER A 492 -24.23 1.42 28.18
N ALA A 493 -24.04 0.31 28.90
CA ALA A 493 -24.69 0.04 30.18
C ALA A 493 -24.26 1.05 31.27
N MET A 494 -22.97 1.42 31.32
CA MET A 494 -22.48 2.47 32.23
C MET A 494 -23.17 3.81 31.95
N ALA A 495 -23.34 4.18 30.68
CA ALA A 495 -23.98 5.43 30.29
C ALA A 495 -25.45 5.52 30.73
N VAL A 496 -26.19 4.40 30.69
CA VAL A 496 -27.56 4.31 31.24
C VAL A 496 -27.64 3.96 32.72
N LYS A 497 -26.49 3.81 33.39
CA LYS A 497 -26.34 3.44 34.82
C LYS A 497 -26.88 2.05 35.16
N ASP A 498 -26.91 1.13 34.20
CA ASP A 498 -27.14 -0.30 34.43
C ASP A 498 -25.83 -0.95 34.90
N TRP A 499 -25.48 -0.68 36.16
CA TRP A 499 -24.25 -1.18 36.78
C TRP A 499 -24.12 -2.70 36.80
N PRO A 500 -25.19 -3.49 37.06
CA PRO A 500 -25.13 -4.93 36.95
C PRO A 500 -24.74 -5.42 35.56
N ALA A 501 -25.37 -4.90 34.50
CA ALA A 501 -25.02 -5.28 33.13
C ALA A 501 -23.60 -4.80 32.76
N ALA A 502 -23.22 -3.59 33.17
CA ALA A 502 -21.88 -3.05 32.97
C ALA A 502 -20.82 -3.95 33.60
N GLU A 503 -21.01 -4.40 34.83
CA GLU A 503 -20.08 -5.29 35.53
C GLU A 503 -19.99 -6.66 34.85
N GLN A 504 -21.13 -7.26 34.50
CA GLN A 504 -21.16 -8.56 33.82
C GLN A 504 -20.37 -8.52 32.51
N HIS A 505 -20.62 -7.54 31.66
CA HIS A 505 -19.98 -7.44 30.36
C HIS A 505 -18.51 -7.02 30.46
N MET A 506 -18.14 -6.18 31.43
CA MET A 506 -16.74 -5.80 31.65
C MET A 506 -15.89 -6.97 32.18
N ASN A 507 -16.45 -7.82 33.05
CA ASN A 507 -15.78 -9.08 33.43
C ASN A 507 -15.58 -9.98 32.22
N ALA A 508 -16.60 -10.16 31.37
CA ALA A 508 -16.48 -10.96 30.15
C ALA A 508 -15.43 -10.41 29.17
N THR A 509 -15.27 -9.08 29.07
CA THR A 509 -14.15 -8.47 28.32
C THR A 509 -12.80 -8.94 28.85
N LEU A 510 -12.59 -8.88 30.17
CA LEU A 510 -11.32 -9.24 30.82
C LEU A 510 -11.06 -10.74 30.88
N GLU A 511 -12.10 -11.57 30.86
CA GLU A 511 -11.98 -13.03 30.72
C GLU A 511 -11.44 -13.41 29.34
N LEU A 512 -11.91 -12.72 28.28
CA LEU A 512 -11.46 -12.96 26.92
C LEU A 512 -10.11 -12.31 26.61
N ASP A 513 -9.84 -11.12 27.16
CA ASP A 513 -8.56 -10.44 27.07
C ASP A 513 -8.23 -9.66 28.37
N PRO A 514 -7.37 -10.23 29.23
CA PRO A 514 -6.99 -9.60 30.50
C PRO A 514 -6.25 -8.26 30.39
N GLN A 515 -5.76 -7.89 29.21
CA GLN A 515 -5.01 -6.65 28.94
C GLN A 515 -5.81 -5.67 28.04
N PHE A 516 -7.12 -5.88 27.89
CA PHE A 516 -7.96 -5.08 27.00
C PHE A 516 -8.11 -3.62 27.46
N GLY A 517 -7.28 -2.73 26.92
CA GLY A 517 -7.36 -1.28 27.14
C GLY A 517 -7.38 -0.89 28.62
N ASP A 518 -8.35 -0.07 29.00
CA ASP A 518 -8.59 0.40 30.37
C ASP A 518 -9.66 -0.43 31.12
N ALA A 519 -10.07 -1.59 30.58
CA ALA A 519 -11.20 -2.37 31.10
C ALA A 519 -11.09 -2.71 32.60
N ARG A 520 -9.87 -2.96 33.10
CA ARG A 520 -9.64 -3.21 34.54
C ARG A 520 -9.93 -1.99 35.40
N GLN A 521 -9.56 -0.79 34.93
CA GLN A 521 -9.84 0.46 35.64
C GLN A 521 -11.34 0.79 35.59
N GLN A 522 -11.98 0.57 34.44
CA GLN A 522 -13.42 0.77 34.28
C GLN A 522 -14.24 -0.21 35.15
N LEU A 523 -13.82 -1.47 35.28
CA LEU A 523 -14.46 -2.44 36.18
C LEU A 523 -14.41 -2.00 37.65
N GLU A 524 -13.28 -1.44 38.09
CA GLU A 524 -13.14 -0.89 39.44
C GLU A 524 -14.10 0.30 39.65
N LEU A 525 -14.22 1.19 38.65
CA LEU A 525 -15.17 2.29 38.68
C LEU A 525 -16.62 1.81 38.73
N ILE A 526 -16.99 0.82 37.91
CA ILE A 526 -18.32 0.20 37.91
C ILE A 526 -18.65 -0.35 39.30
N ARG A 527 -17.72 -1.11 39.91
CA ARG A 527 -17.93 -1.69 41.25
C ARG A 527 -18.08 -0.64 42.32
N ARG A 528 -17.25 0.41 42.32
CA ARG A 528 -17.34 1.51 43.29
C ARG A 528 -18.63 2.31 43.15
N THR A 529 -19.08 2.54 41.92
CA THR A 529 -20.27 3.35 41.65
C THR A 529 -21.56 2.55 41.84
N GLY A 530 -21.57 1.27 41.44
CA GLY A 530 -22.68 0.35 41.61
C GLY A 530 -22.91 -0.11 43.06
N SER A 531 -21.84 -0.20 43.87
CA SER A 531 -21.94 -0.47 45.32
C SER A 531 -22.36 0.76 46.15
N GLY A 532 -22.31 1.96 45.57
CA GLY A 532 -22.64 3.24 46.21
C GLY A 532 -24.12 3.44 46.58
N SER A 533 -25.01 2.46 46.35
CA SER A 533 -26.38 2.47 46.88
C SER A 533 -26.55 1.69 48.19
N THR A 534 -25.52 1.00 48.71
CA THR A 534 -25.63 0.22 49.96
C THR A 534 -24.34 0.18 50.79
N GLY A 535 -24.01 1.27 51.48
CA GLY A 535 -23.07 1.18 52.61
C GLY A 535 -22.44 2.50 53.05
N PRO A 536 -22.44 2.85 54.35
CA PRO A 536 -21.80 4.07 54.84
C PRO A 536 -20.27 3.95 54.80
N PRO A 537 -19.53 5.07 54.72
CA PRO A 537 -18.08 5.05 54.55
C PRO A 537 -17.37 4.52 55.80
N PRO A 538 -16.20 3.88 55.64
CA PRO A 538 -15.46 3.30 56.75
C PRO A 538 -14.93 4.40 57.69
N ARG A 539 -15.00 4.10 58.99
CA ARG A 539 -14.47 4.95 60.08
C ARG A 539 -12.96 4.81 60.23
#